data_AF-A0A966PWM2-F1
#
_entry.id   AF-A0A966PWM2-F1
#
_cell.length_a   1.000
_cell.length_b   1.000
_cell.length_c   1.000
_cell.angle_alpha   90.00
_cell.angle_beta   90.00
_cell.angle_gamma   90.00
#
_symmetry.space_group_name_H-M   'P 1'
#
loop_
_entity.id
_entity.type
_entity.pdbx_description
1 polymer ?
#
loop_
_entity_poly.entity_id
_entity_poly.type
_entity_poly.pdbx_seq_one_letter_code
_entity_poly.pdbx_strand_id
1 'polypeptide(L)'
;MCESLGTEPLESEIPVDYEDLPVDAQEALQIYNKLRDEWDGFNGVYLGKNYAGILDIFTILDVPVEDRRTLFDLINMIDRHRMKALAEEREARKSQK
;
A
#
# COMPACT_ATOMS: atom_id res chain seq x y z
N MET A 1 28.56 -4.81 -6.70
CA MET A 1 29.01 -3.42 -6.40
C MET A 1 29.24 -3.20 -4.90
N CYS A 2 28.54 -3.86 -3.98
CA CYS A 2 28.86 -3.82 -2.53
C CYS A 2 29.97 -4.81 -2.11
N GLU A 3 30.11 -5.96 -2.78
CA GLU A 3 31.19 -6.94 -2.51
C GLU A 3 32.60 -6.35 -2.71
N SER A 4 32.75 -5.34 -3.58
CA SER A 4 34.03 -4.67 -3.86
C SER A 4 34.48 -3.69 -2.76
N LEU A 5 33.61 -3.37 -1.79
CA LEU A 5 33.87 -2.40 -0.70
C LEU A 5 34.16 -3.06 0.66
N GLY A 6 34.03 -4.39 0.77
CA GLY A 6 34.43 -5.15 1.96
C GLY A 6 33.58 -4.92 3.22
N THR A 7 32.45 -4.24 3.10
CA THR A 7 31.48 -4.00 4.20
C THR A 7 30.18 -4.71 3.90
N GLU A 8 29.73 -5.56 4.81
CA GLU A 8 28.34 -6.05 4.78
C GLU A 8 27.39 -4.86 4.98
N PRO A 9 26.33 -4.73 4.17
CA PRO A 9 25.31 -3.70 4.38
C PRO A 9 24.74 -3.81 5.78
N LEU A 10 24.56 -2.67 6.46
CA LEU A 10 23.86 -2.67 7.74
C LEU A 10 22.44 -3.17 7.52
N GLU A 11 21.95 -4.07 8.38
CA GLU A 11 20.62 -4.68 8.26
C GLU A 11 19.49 -3.62 8.21
N SER A 12 19.69 -2.46 8.87
CA SER A 12 18.78 -1.32 8.83
C SER A 12 18.78 -0.53 7.51
N GLU A 13 19.80 -0.72 6.67
CA GLU A 13 19.94 -0.07 5.36
C GLU A 13 19.47 -0.97 4.22
N ILE A 14 19.11 -2.22 4.53
CA ILE A 14 18.49 -3.14 3.58
C ILE A 14 17.02 -2.72 3.41
N PRO A 15 16.57 -2.39 2.18
CA PRO A 15 15.15 -2.14 1.91
C PRO A 15 14.30 -3.36 2.29
N VAL A 16 13.14 -3.12 2.89
CA VAL A 16 12.19 -4.19 3.21
C VAL A 16 11.58 -4.72 1.91
N ASP A 17 11.71 -6.01 1.67
CA ASP A 17 11.08 -6.69 0.53
C ASP A 17 9.63 -7.08 0.87
N TYR A 18 8.83 -7.35 -0.16
CA TYR A 18 7.42 -7.71 0.02
C TYR A 18 7.26 -8.99 0.85
N GLU A 19 8.16 -9.94 0.61
CA GLU A 19 8.22 -11.25 1.25
C GLU A 19 8.61 -11.17 2.74
N ASP A 20 9.22 -10.06 3.17
CA ASP A 20 9.58 -9.82 4.58
C ASP A 20 8.39 -9.36 5.43
N LEU A 21 7.27 -8.98 4.80
CA LEU A 21 6.08 -8.53 5.51
C LEU A 21 5.33 -9.70 6.15
N PRO A 22 4.58 -9.49 7.25
CA PRO A 22 3.63 -10.49 7.75
C PRO A 22 2.63 -10.90 6.67
N VAL A 23 2.20 -12.16 6.68
CA VAL A 23 1.29 -12.73 5.68
C VAL A 23 0.04 -11.87 5.50
N ASP A 24 -0.60 -11.45 6.59
CA ASP A 24 -1.80 -10.60 6.55
C ASP A 24 -1.54 -9.26 5.86
N ALA A 25 -0.34 -8.68 6.03
CA ALA A 25 0.05 -7.42 5.40
C ALA A 25 0.33 -7.62 3.90
N GLN A 26 0.96 -8.74 3.54
CA GLN A 26 1.13 -9.14 2.13
C GLN A 26 -0.24 -9.29 1.45
N GLU A 27 -1.14 -10.06 2.05
CA GLU A 27 -2.48 -10.31 1.51
C GLU A 27 -3.30 -9.01 1.41
N ALA A 28 -3.26 -8.16 2.44
CA ALA A 28 -3.89 -6.84 2.41
C ALA A 28 -3.35 -5.96 1.27
N LEU A 29 -2.03 -5.93 1.04
CA LEU A 29 -1.43 -5.21 -0.09
C LEU A 29 -1.87 -5.79 -1.43
N GLN A 30 -1.94 -7.12 -1.54
CA GLN A 30 -2.41 -7.81 -2.74
C GLN A 30 -3.86 -7.42 -3.07
N ILE A 31 -4.75 -7.41 -2.08
CA ILE A 31 -6.15 -7.02 -2.25
C ILE A 31 -6.26 -5.53 -2.56
N TYR A 32 -5.55 -4.67 -1.83
CA TYR A 32 -5.50 -3.23 -2.04
C TYR A 32 -5.10 -2.88 -3.48
N ASN A 33 -4.13 -3.60 -4.05
CA ASN A 33 -3.68 -3.40 -5.43
C ASN A 33 -4.72 -3.81 -6.49
N LYS A 34 -5.70 -4.65 -6.14
CA LYS A 34 -6.82 -5.03 -7.03
C LYS A 34 -7.95 -4.01 -7.01
N LEU A 35 -8.05 -3.19 -5.95
CA LEU A 35 -9.07 -2.17 -5.82
C LEU A 35 -8.77 -0.98 -6.74
N ARG A 36 -9.81 -0.46 -7.38
CA ARG A 36 -9.73 0.71 -8.26
C ARG A 36 -9.42 1.96 -7.43
N ASP A 37 -8.49 2.77 -7.93
CA ASP A 37 -8.23 4.09 -7.39
C ASP A 37 -9.31 5.10 -7.79
N GLU A 38 -9.72 5.93 -6.83
CA GLU A 38 -10.57 7.09 -7.08
C GLU A 38 -9.74 8.37 -7.08
N TRP A 39 -10.00 9.21 -8.08
CA TRP A 39 -9.33 10.48 -8.27
C TRP A 39 -10.37 11.58 -8.49
N ASP A 40 -10.14 12.74 -7.89
CA ASP A 40 -10.87 13.97 -8.20
C ASP A 40 -10.51 14.43 -9.62
N GLY A 41 -11.50 14.45 -10.50
CA GLY A 41 -11.32 14.78 -11.92
C GLY A 41 -10.90 16.22 -12.21
N PHE A 42 -11.10 17.16 -11.28
CA PHE A 42 -10.73 18.57 -11.47
C PHE A 42 -9.32 18.87 -10.98
N ASN A 43 -8.98 18.38 -9.79
CA ASN A 43 -7.72 18.74 -9.13
C ASN A 43 -6.68 17.61 -9.09
N GLY A 44 -7.02 16.43 -9.62
CA GLY A 44 -6.14 15.26 -9.65
C GLY A 44 -5.79 14.75 -8.25
N VAL A 45 -6.68 14.95 -7.28
CA VAL A 45 -6.47 14.55 -5.89
C VAL A 45 -6.86 13.09 -5.74
N TYR A 46 -5.99 12.28 -5.15
CA TYR A 46 -6.33 10.91 -4.79
C TYR A 46 -7.37 10.91 -3.67
N LEU A 47 -8.50 10.25 -3.90
CA LEU A 47 -9.62 10.16 -2.95
C LEU A 47 -9.63 8.86 -2.15
N GLY A 48 -8.78 7.89 -2.53
CA GLY A 48 -8.68 6.58 -1.90
C GLY A 48 -9.07 5.45 -2.84
N LYS A 49 -9.31 4.26 -2.26
CA LYS A 49 -9.80 3.09 -3.00
C LYS A 49 -11.32 3.03 -3.07
N ASN A 50 -11.83 2.58 -4.22
CA ASN A 50 -13.20 2.14 -4.35
C ASN A 50 -13.36 0.72 -3.79
N TYR A 51 -14.15 0.58 -2.72
CA TYR A 51 -14.41 -0.70 -2.06
C TYR A 51 -15.57 -1.50 -2.65
N ALA A 52 -16.24 -1.01 -3.70
CA ALA A 52 -17.25 -1.77 -4.40
C ALA A 52 -16.64 -3.07 -4.95
N GLY A 53 -17.28 -4.19 -4.64
CA GLY A 53 -16.80 -5.52 -5.02
C GLY A 53 -15.68 -6.09 -4.13
N ILE A 54 -15.34 -5.46 -3.01
CA ILE A 54 -14.33 -6.03 -2.10
C ILE A 54 -14.73 -7.42 -1.57
N LEU A 55 -16.03 -7.66 -1.34
CA LEU A 55 -16.53 -8.98 -0.94
C LEU A 55 -16.37 -10.02 -2.07
N ASP A 56 -16.50 -9.60 -3.32
CA ASP A 56 -16.25 -10.48 -4.48
C ASP A 56 -14.77 -10.85 -4.54
N ILE A 57 -13.87 -9.88 -4.30
CA ILE A 57 -12.43 -10.14 -4.25
C ILE A 57 -12.09 -11.10 -3.10
N PHE A 58 -12.64 -10.87 -1.89
CA PHE A 58 -12.47 -11.80 -0.77
C PHE A 58 -12.97 -13.20 -1.10
N THR A 59 -14.06 -13.30 -1.86
CA THR A 59 -14.61 -14.60 -2.28
C THR A 59 -13.74 -15.27 -3.33
N ILE A 60 -13.21 -14.53 -4.31
CA ILE A 60 -12.33 -15.04 -5.37
C ILE A 60 -11.00 -15.55 -4.80
N LEU A 61 -10.50 -14.90 -3.75
CA LEU A 61 -9.25 -15.25 -3.08
C LEU A 61 -9.45 -16.25 -1.92
N ASP A 62 -10.67 -16.76 -1.73
CA ASP A 62 -11.01 -17.71 -0.66
C ASP A 62 -10.64 -17.21 0.76
N VAL A 63 -10.79 -15.90 1.00
CA VAL A 63 -10.49 -15.27 2.28
C VAL A 63 -11.49 -15.74 3.35
N PRO A 64 -11.02 -16.35 4.46
CA PRO A 64 -11.85 -16.77 5.57
C PRO A 64 -12.64 -15.60 6.16
N VAL A 65 -13.89 -15.85 6.59
CA VAL A 65 -14.80 -14.78 7.02
C VAL A 65 -14.27 -14.06 8.27
N GLU A 66 -13.62 -14.80 9.15
CA GLU A 66 -12.94 -14.34 10.36
C GLU A 66 -11.82 -13.32 10.07
N ASP A 67 -11.13 -13.45 8.95
CA ASP A 67 -9.96 -12.65 8.60
C ASP A 67 -10.33 -11.37 7.83
N ARG A 68 -11.51 -11.35 7.20
CA ARG A 68 -11.99 -10.21 6.39
C ARG A 68 -11.96 -8.89 7.14
N ARG A 69 -12.25 -8.90 8.44
CA ARG A 69 -12.21 -7.68 9.26
C ARG A 69 -10.78 -7.16 9.39
N THR A 70 -9.85 -8.03 9.77
CA THR A 70 -8.43 -7.68 9.92
C THR A 70 -7.86 -7.18 8.60
N LEU A 71 -8.12 -7.89 7.49
CA LEU A 71 -7.68 -7.48 6.17
C LEU A 71 -8.28 -6.15 5.74
N PHE A 72 -9.58 -5.92 5.99
CA PHE A 72 -10.21 -4.64 5.70
C PHE A 72 -9.58 -3.49 6.50
N ASP A 73 -9.26 -3.70 7.77
CA ASP A 73 -8.60 -2.70 8.61
C ASP A 73 -7.18 -2.39 8.12
N LEU A 74 -6.42 -3.43 7.70
CA LEU A 74 -5.10 -3.26 7.09
C LEU A 74 -5.15 -2.52 5.75
N ILE A 75 -6.10 -2.86 4.87
CA ILE A 75 -6.32 -2.17 3.59
C ILE A 75 -6.61 -0.67 3.82
N ASN A 76 -7.45 -0.34 4.81
CA ASN A 76 -7.73 1.04 5.18
C ASN A 76 -6.49 1.77 5.70
N MET A 77 -5.63 1.08 6.47
CA MET A 77 -4.38 1.65 6.95
C MET A 77 -3.43 1.98 5.79
N ILE A 78 -3.29 1.06 4.84
CA ILE A 78 -2.49 1.24 3.62
C ILE A 78 -2.99 2.46 2.84
N ASP A 79 -4.31 2.56 2.60
CA ASP A 79 -4.92 3.67 1.85
C ASP A 79 -4.65 5.03 2.52
N ARG A 80 -4.76 5.10 3.85
CA ARG A 80 -4.43 6.31 4.63
C ARG A 80 -2.99 6.76 4.45
N HIS A 81 -2.04 5.82 4.51
CA HIS A 81 -0.63 6.14 4.28
C HIS A 81 -0.38 6.61 2.84
N ARG A 82 -1.05 5.99 1.85
CA ARG A 82 -0.94 6.40 0.45
C ARG A 82 -1.49 7.80 0.21
N MET A 83 -2.69 8.10 0.73
CA MET A 83 -3.29 9.43 0.66
C MET A 83 -2.38 10.50 1.25
N LYS A 84 -1.82 10.23 2.44
CA LYS A 84 -0.89 11.15 3.10
C LYS A 84 0.37 11.40 2.26
N ALA A 85 1.01 10.33 1.77
CA ALA A 85 2.22 10.45 0.96
C ALA A 85 2.00 11.27 -0.33
N LEU A 86 0.88 11.04 -1.02
CA LEU A 86 0.53 11.80 -2.23
C LEU A 86 0.22 13.27 -1.94
N ALA A 87 -0.42 13.55 -0.81
CA ALA A 87 -0.64 14.93 -0.37
C ALA A 87 0.68 15.65 -0.07
N GLU A 88 1.59 15.00 0.65
CA GLU A 88 2.91 15.54 0.97
C GLU A 88 3.75 15.78 -0.29
N GLU A 89 3.77 14.81 -1.22
CA GLU A 89 4.46 14.96 -2.51
C GLU A 89 3.91 16.15 -3.31
N ARG A 90 2.58 16.33 -3.32
CA ARG A 90 1.94 17.45 -4.01
C ARG A 90 2.35 18.80 -3.42
N GLU A 91 2.38 18.92 -2.09
CA GLU A 91 2.79 20.16 -1.42
C GLU A 91 4.29 20.44 -1.62
N ALA A 92 5.14 19.42 -1.52
CA ALA A 92 6.56 19.54 -1.82
C ALA A 92 6.79 20.05 -3.25
N ARG A 93 6.06 19.51 -4.24
CA ARG A 93 6.15 19.97 -5.64
C ARG A 93 5.67 21.40 -5.84
N LYS A 94 4.71 21.89 -5.05
CA LYS A 94 4.28 23.31 -5.09
C LYS A 94 5.37 24.23 -4.54
N SER A 95 6.06 23.84 -3.47
CA SER A 95 7.11 24.65 -2.83
C SER A 95 8.38 24.83 -3.67
N GLN A 96 8.58 24.02 -4.72
CA GLN A 96 9.72 24.09 -5.64
C GLN A 96 9.46 24.95 -6.89
N LYS A 97 8.24 25.47 -7.06
CA LYS A 97 7.86 26.39 -8.16
C LYS A 97 7.79 27.81 -7.65
#